data_AF-A0AAV3AXT1-F1
#
_entry.id   AF-A0AAV3AXT1-F1
#
_cell.length_a   1.000
_cell.length_b   1.000
_cell.length_c   1.000
_cell.angle_alpha   90.00
_cell.angle_beta   90.00
_cell.angle_gamma   90.00
#
_symmetry.space_group_name_H-M   'P 1'
#
loop_
_entity.id
_entity.type
_entity.pdbx_description
1 polymer ?
#
loop_
_entity_poly.entity_id
_entity_poly.type
_entity_poly.pdbx_seq_one_letter_code
_entity_poly.pdbx_strand_id
1 'polypeptide(L)'
;MSAIIFLIKLILAVILLPLHILYYFGIWGLVLKKVFPLFLSKVSISYNEVMEKQKRNLFSNLSDFVSSSKELRLLEIGCGTGANFKFYPKECRVTCLDINPNFKQFLIKSLAESDHLKFDGFLVASADSMTPIADASMDVVVCTLLVCSVPNTSAVLKEIYLDSFYQNSQK
;
A
#
# COMPACT_ATOMS: atom_id res chain seq x y z
N MET A 1 28.36 23.46 -36.28
CA MET A 1 28.13 23.20 -34.83
C MET A 1 26.76 23.70 -34.36
N SER A 2 26.38 24.97 -34.59
CA SER A 2 25.09 25.54 -34.16
C SER A 2 23.84 24.82 -34.74
N ALA A 3 23.81 24.54 -36.05
CA ALA A 3 22.66 23.89 -36.70
C ALA A 3 22.38 22.45 -36.21
N ILE A 4 23.43 21.69 -35.90
CA ILE A 4 23.31 20.32 -35.38
C ILE A 4 22.71 20.35 -33.96
N ILE A 5 23.16 21.27 -33.11
CA ILE A 5 22.61 21.45 -31.75
C ILE A 5 21.13 21.86 -31.81
N PHE A 6 20.76 22.74 -32.75
CA PHE A 6 19.36 23.12 -32.96
C PHE A 6 18.48 21.94 -33.38
N LEU A 7 18.94 21.13 -34.34
CA LEU A 7 18.23 19.94 -34.79
C LEU A 7 18.04 18.93 -33.66
N ILE A 8 19.08 18.69 -32.85
CA ILE A 8 19.00 17.81 -31.68
C ILE A 8 17.95 18.33 -30.67
N LYS A 9 17.95 19.63 -30.38
CA LYS A 9 16.95 20.23 -29.48
C LYS A 9 15.52 20.09 -30.01
N LEU A 10 15.32 20.28 -31.32
CA LEU A 10 14.00 20.11 -31.95
C LEU A 10 13.51 18.66 -31.87
N ILE A 11 14.39 17.70 -32.16
CA ILE A 11 14.08 16.27 -32.05
C ILE A 11 13.72 15.90 -30.60
N LEU A 12 14.51 16.35 -29.63
CA LEU A 12 14.21 16.13 -28.21
C LEU A 12 12.89 16.76 -27.80
N ALA A 13 12.57 17.97 -28.26
CA ALA A 13 11.30 18.62 -27.98
C ALA A 13 10.11 17.83 -28.55
N VAL A 14 10.21 17.35 -29.80
CA VAL A 14 9.16 16.52 -30.42
C VAL A 14 8.99 15.19 -29.69
N ILE A 15 10.08 14.58 -29.21
CA ILE A 15 10.03 13.33 -28.42
C ILE A 15 9.40 13.54 -27.04
N LEU A 16 9.68 14.68 -26.38
CA LEU A 16 9.15 15.00 -25.06
C LEU A 16 7.72 15.56 -25.10
N LEU A 17 7.27 16.09 -26.25
CA LEU A 17 5.95 16.69 -26.41
C LEU A 17 4.79 15.73 -26.04
N PRO A 18 4.75 14.45 -26.48
CA PRO A 18 3.75 13.49 -26.02
C PRO A 18 3.74 13.29 -24.51
N LEU A 19 4.92 13.26 -23.87
CA LEU A 19 5.04 13.15 -22.41
C LEU A 19 4.46 14.38 -21.71
N HIS A 20 4.72 15.58 -22.23
CA HIS A 20 4.12 16.82 -21.71
C HIS A 20 2.61 16.87 -21.93
N ILE A 21 2.10 16.45 -23.09
CA ILE A 21 0.67 16.37 -23.36
C ILE A 21 0.02 15.37 -22.38
N LEU A 22 0.59 14.17 -22.22
CA LEU A 22 0.08 13.16 -21.28
C LEU A 22 0.10 13.64 -19.83
N TYR A 23 1.13 14.39 -19.43
CA TYR A 23 1.23 15.00 -18.10
C TYR A 23 0.20 16.13 -17.92
N TYR A 24 0.09 17.04 -18.89
CA TYR A 24 -0.81 18.20 -18.85
C TYR A 24 -2.29 17.77 -18.77
N PHE A 25 -2.68 16.75 -19.52
CA PHE A 25 -4.04 16.19 -19.46
C PHE A 25 -4.25 15.20 -18.30
N GLY A 26 -3.26 14.96 -17.44
CA GLY A 26 -3.36 14.04 -16.31
C GLY A 26 -3.47 12.55 -16.67
N ILE A 27 -3.44 12.21 -17.96
CA ILE A 27 -3.50 10.84 -18.48
C ILE A 27 -2.32 10.01 -17.95
N TRP A 28 -1.15 10.63 -17.81
CA TRP A 28 0.04 9.98 -17.27
C TRP A 28 -0.20 9.37 -15.88
N GLY A 29 -0.94 10.07 -15.01
CA GLY A 29 -1.28 9.57 -13.68
C GLY A 29 -2.19 8.33 -13.71
N LEU A 30 -3.14 8.28 -14.66
CA LEU A 30 -4.03 7.13 -14.84
C LEU A 30 -3.28 5.91 -15.36
N VAL A 31 -2.39 6.11 -16.33
CA VAL A 31 -1.53 5.06 -16.87
C VAL A 31 -0.62 4.50 -15.78
N LEU A 32 0.04 5.38 -15.02
CA LEU A 32 0.90 4.97 -13.92
C LEU A 32 0.13 4.16 -12.86
N LYS A 33 -1.08 4.59 -12.46
CA LYS A 33 -1.93 3.85 -11.50
C LYS A 33 -2.31 2.45 -11.99
N LYS A 34 -2.43 2.22 -13.30
CA LYS A 34 -2.73 0.88 -13.84
C LYS A 34 -1.50 0.02 -14.06
N VAL A 35 -0.40 0.61 -14.53
CA VAL A 35 0.85 -0.11 -14.84
C VAL A 35 1.62 -0.46 -13.57
N PHE A 36 1.61 0.41 -12.57
CA PHE A 36 2.35 0.22 -11.33
C PHE A 36 1.97 -1.07 -10.58
N PRO A 37 0.68 -1.42 -10.38
CA PRO A 37 0.30 -2.70 -9.78
C PRO A 37 0.81 -3.94 -10.53
N LEU A 38 0.77 -3.91 -11.87
CA LEU A 38 1.28 -5.02 -12.69
C LEU A 38 2.79 -5.18 -12.51
N PHE A 39 3.53 -4.07 -12.54
CA PHE A 39 4.96 -4.06 -12.27
C PHE A 39 5.26 -4.58 -10.85
N LEU A 40 4.58 -4.03 -9.85
CA LEU A 40 4.77 -4.39 -8.45
C LEU A 40 4.48 -5.86 -8.21
N SER A 41 3.42 -6.43 -8.81
CA SER A 41 3.08 -7.86 -8.69
C SER A 41 4.16 -8.82 -9.20
N LYS A 42 5.01 -8.36 -10.13
CA LYS A 42 6.12 -9.17 -10.65
C LYS A 42 7.35 -9.04 -9.76
N VAL A 43 7.71 -7.80 -9.41
CA VAL A 43 8.88 -7.51 -8.57
C VAL A 43 8.69 -8.04 -7.15
N SER A 44 7.46 -7.99 -6.63
CA SER A 44 7.14 -8.44 -5.27
C SER A 44 7.42 -9.92 -5.06
N ILE A 45 7.39 -10.76 -6.09
CA ILE A 45 7.62 -12.22 -5.95
C ILE A 45 9.02 -12.48 -5.39
N SER A 46 10.06 -12.03 -6.10
CA SER A 46 11.45 -12.21 -5.66
C SER A 46 11.73 -11.49 -4.34
N TYR A 47 11.19 -10.28 -4.16
CA TYR A 47 11.32 -9.58 -2.88
C TYR A 47 10.71 -10.37 -1.71
N ASN A 48 9.51 -10.94 -1.90
CA ASN A 48 8.81 -11.70 -0.87
C ASN A 48 9.48 -13.03 -0.53
N GLU A 49 10.19 -13.64 -1.49
CA GLU A 49 11.02 -14.83 -1.23
C GLU A 49 12.21 -14.48 -0.33
N VAL A 50 12.92 -13.39 -0.64
CA VAL A 50 14.07 -12.92 0.14
C VAL A 50 13.65 -12.48 1.55
N MET A 51 12.49 -11.85 1.67
CA MET A 51 11.99 -11.28 2.93
C MET A 51 11.12 -12.24 3.74
N GLU A 52 10.96 -13.49 3.30
CA GLU A 52 10.02 -14.44 3.90
C GLU A 52 10.26 -14.62 5.41
N LYS A 53 11.52 -14.87 5.79
CA LYS A 53 11.90 -15.11 7.19
C LYS A 53 11.66 -13.87 8.06
N GLN A 54 11.99 -12.70 7.54
CA GLN A 54 11.83 -11.42 8.21
C GLN A 54 10.35 -11.12 8.42
N LYS A 55 9.50 -11.37 7.40
CA LYS A 55 8.05 -11.21 7.52
C LYS A 55 7.46 -12.19 8.52
N ARG A 56 7.87 -13.46 8.49
CA ARG A 56 7.43 -14.46 9.46
C ARG A 56 7.74 -14.05 10.90
N ASN A 57 8.94 -13.53 11.14
CA ASN A 57 9.33 -13.01 12.46
C ASN A 57 8.59 -11.72 12.82
N LEU A 58 8.35 -10.83 11.85
CA LEU A 58 7.62 -9.58 12.06
C LEU A 58 6.18 -9.85 12.51
N PHE A 59 5.56 -10.89 11.97
CA PHE A 59 4.15 -11.22 12.21
C PHE A 59 3.94 -12.35 13.23
N SER A 60 5.01 -12.86 13.86
CA SER A 60 4.92 -14.05 14.71
C SER A 60 4.10 -13.84 15.99
N ASN A 61 3.99 -12.61 16.48
CA ASN A 61 3.25 -12.25 17.68
C ASN A 61 1.84 -11.70 17.38
N LEU A 62 1.36 -11.74 16.13
CA LEU A 62 0.02 -11.24 15.80
C LEU A 62 -1.09 -11.98 16.56
N SER A 63 -0.87 -13.26 16.85
CA SER A 63 -1.81 -14.07 17.65
C SER A 63 -1.99 -13.57 19.08
N ASP A 64 -1.02 -12.84 19.62
CA ASP A 64 -1.03 -12.39 21.01
C ASP A 64 -2.01 -11.24 21.23
N PHE A 65 -2.41 -10.57 20.15
CA PHE A 65 -3.36 -9.46 20.16
C PHE A 65 -4.81 -9.90 19.92
N VAL A 66 -5.07 -11.21 19.81
CA VAL A 66 -6.43 -11.73 19.65
C VAL A 66 -7.26 -11.34 20.87
N SER A 67 -8.31 -10.56 20.64
CA SER A 67 -9.20 -10.11 21.70
C SER A 67 -10.07 -11.26 22.24
N SER A 68 -10.79 -11.01 23.34
CA SER A 68 -11.72 -11.97 23.95
C SER A 68 -12.83 -12.47 23.01
N SER A 69 -13.10 -11.76 21.90
CA SER A 69 -14.07 -12.17 20.87
C SER A 69 -13.59 -13.33 19.98
N LYS A 70 -12.32 -13.75 20.13
CA LYS A 70 -11.63 -14.81 19.34
C LYS A 70 -11.30 -14.44 17.89
N GLU A 71 -11.65 -13.26 17.42
CA GLU A 71 -11.31 -12.78 16.08
C GLU A 71 -10.44 -11.52 16.18
N LEU A 72 -9.29 -11.53 15.49
CA LEU A 72 -8.40 -10.38 15.38
C LEU A 72 -8.86 -9.49 14.22
N ARG A 73 -9.17 -8.21 14.48
CA ARG A 73 -9.46 -7.23 13.43
C ARG A 73 -8.18 -6.51 13.05
N LEU A 74 -7.75 -6.70 11.81
CA LEU A 74 -6.51 -6.19 11.28
C LEU A 74 -6.80 -5.21 10.13
N LEU A 75 -6.23 -4.02 10.23
CA LEU A 75 -6.17 -3.06 9.12
C LEU A 75 -4.81 -3.16 8.45
N GLU A 76 -4.77 -3.49 7.16
CA GLU A 76 -3.56 -3.37 6.36
C GLU A 76 -3.60 -2.12 5.48
N ILE A 77 -2.71 -1.18 5.78
CA ILE A 77 -2.55 0.07 5.06
C ILE A 77 -1.47 -0.10 3.98
N GLY A 78 -1.78 0.29 2.74
CA GLY A 78 -0.89 0.09 1.60
C GLY A 78 -0.80 -1.39 1.23
N CYS A 79 -1.94 -2.09 1.23
CA CYS A 79 -1.98 -3.54 1.07
C CYS A 79 -1.40 -4.04 -0.26
N GLY A 80 -1.34 -3.19 -1.29
CA GLY A 80 -0.73 -3.52 -2.58
C GLY A 80 -1.25 -4.84 -3.14
N THR A 81 -0.37 -5.83 -3.30
CA THR A 81 -0.72 -7.14 -3.85
C THR A 81 -1.12 -8.20 -2.81
N GLY A 82 -1.26 -7.83 -1.53
CA GLY A 82 -1.64 -8.76 -0.45
C GLY A 82 -0.50 -9.64 0.06
N ALA A 83 0.75 -9.19 -0.13
CA ALA A 83 1.97 -9.97 0.10
C ALA A 83 2.17 -10.49 1.55
N ASN A 84 1.39 -9.99 2.51
CA ASN A 84 1.53 -10.32 3.92
C ASN A 84 0.47 -11.32 4.43
N PHE A 85 -0.61 -11.57 3.68
CA PHE A 85 -1.76 -12.37 4.11
C PHE A 85 -1.40 -13.77 4.60
N LYS A 86 -0.43 -14.42 3.95
CA LYS A 86 0.05 -15.76 4.33
C LYS A 86 0.68 -15.84 5.73
N PHE A 87 1.03 -14.71 6.34
CA PHE A 87 1.67 -14.67 7.67
C PHE A 87 0.69 -14.31 8.79
N TYR A 88 -0.54 -13.95 8.45
CA TYR A 88 -1.55 -13.56 9.42
C TYR A 88 -2.20 -14.78 10.09
N PRO A 89 -2.62 -14.65 11.36
CA PRO A 89 -3.21 -15.76 12.09
C PRO A 89 -4.54 -16.22 11.48
N LYS A 90 -4.92 -17.47 11.74
CA LYS A 90 -6.19 -18.05 11.29
C LYS A 90 -7.38 -17.26 11.86
N GLU A 91 -8.47 -17.17 11.08
CA GLU A 91 -9.71 -16.44 11.41
C GLU A 91 -9.51 -14.92 11.60
N CYS A 92 -8.34 -14.37 11.24
CA CYS A 92 -8.10 -12.94 11.25
C CYS A 92 -9.01 -12.23 10.23
N ARG A 93 -9.66 -11.16 10.68
CA ARG A 93 -10.52 -10.30 9.86
C ARG A 93 -9.69 -9.15 9.29
N VAL A 94 -9.50 -9.15 7.99
CA VAL A 94 -8.62 -8.20 7.31
C VAL A 94 -9.44 -7.18 6.54
N THR A 95 -9.26 -5.91 6.91
CA THR A 95 -9.65 -4.75 6.11
C THR A 95 -8.41 -4.19 5.41
N CYS A 96 -8.50 -3.97 4.11
CA CYS A 96 -7.40 -3.46 3.31
C CYS A 96 -7.66 -2.02 2.90
N LEU A 97 -6.65 -1.16 2.97
CA LEU A 97 -6.70 0.22 2.49
C LEU A 97 -5.55 0.49 1.51
N ASP A 98 -5.86 1.02 0.34
CA ASP A 98 -4.86 1.48 -0.63
C ASP A 98 -5.40 2.64 -1.46
N ILE A 99 -4.56 3.61 -1.79
CA ILE A 99 -4.95 4.77 -2.61
C ILE A 99 -5.23 4.38 -4.08
N ASN A 100 -4.68 3.25 -4.53
CA ASN A 100 -4.80 2.80 -5.90
C ASN A 100 -5.82 1.66 -6.04
N PRO A 101 -7.01 1.93 -6.63
CA PRO A 101 -8.08 0.93 -6.72
C PRO A 101 -7.71 -0.29 -7.58
N ASN A 102 -6.70 -0.17 -8.46
CA ASN A 102 -6.29 -1.22 -9.38
C ASN A 102 -5.57 -2.39 -8.66
N PHE A 103 -5.27 -2.26 -7.36
CA PHE A 103 -4.73 -3.37 -6.56
C PHE A 103 -5.77 -4.44 -6.22
N LYS A 104 -7.07 -4.11 -6.25
CA LYS A 104 -8.16 -5.02 -5.85
C LYS A 104 -8.08 -6.39 -6.52
N GLN A 105 -7.77 -6.45 -7.81
CA GLN A 105 -7.65 -7.72 -8.54
C GLN A 105 -6.52 -8.62 -8.03
N PHE A 106 -5.41 -8.03 -7.57
CA PHE A 106 -4.27 -8.76 -7.01
C PHE A 106 -4.57 -9.23 -5.59
N LEU A 107 -5.26 -8.40 -4.80
CA LEU A 107 -5.74 -8.77 -3.47
C LEU A 107 -6.68 -9.98 -3.54
N ILE A 108 -7.64 -9.99 -4.46
CA ILE A 108 -8.56 -11.13 -4.64
C ILE A 108 -7.78 -12.43 -4.89
N LYS A 109 -6.74 -12.38 -5.72
CA LYS A 109 -5.87 -13.55 -5.95
C LYS A 109 -5.15 -13.97 -4.67
N SER A 110 -4.53 -13.03 -3.96
CA SER A 110 -3.80 -13.33 -2.72
C SER A 110 -4.71 -13.86 -1.60
N LEU A 111 -5.96 -13.40 -1.54
CA LEU A 111 -6.98 -13.89 -0.60
C LEU A 111 -7.43 -15.30 -0.93
N ALA A 112 -7.56 -15.65 -2.21
CA ALA A 112 -7.86 -17.02 -2.64
C ALA A 112 -6.76 -18.01 -2.23
N GLU A 113 -5.51 -17.54 -2.11
CA GLU A 113 -4.36 -18.32 -1.60
C GLU A 113 -4.25 -18.28 -0.06
N SER A 114 -5.11 -17.51 0.62
CA SER A 114 -5.11 -17.27 2.08
C SER A 114 -6.49 -17.53 2.68
N ASP A 115 -7.02 -18.73 2.46
CA ASP A 115 -8.37 -19.16 2.88
C ASP A 115 -8.58 -19.20 4.40
N HIS A 116 -7.49 -19.10 5.18
CA HIS A 116 -7.51 -18.97 6.63
C HIS A 116 -7.96 -17.59 7.12
N LEU A 117 -8.13 -16.62 6.22
CA LEU A 117 -8.53 -15.24 6.53
C LEU A 117 -10.01 -14.97 6.26
N LYS A 118 -10.56 -14.02 7.02
CA LYS A 118 -11.85 -13.40 6.73
C LYS A 118 -11.60 -12.03 6.13
N PHE A 119 -12.14 -11.79 4.94
CA PHE A 119 -11.95 -10.51 4.24
C PHE A 119 -13.16 -9.59 4.45
N ASP A 120 -12.94 -8.48 5.13
CA ASP A 120 -14.00 -7.51 5.43
C ASP A 120 -14.17 -6.46 4.34
N GLY A 121 -13.11 -6.13 3.60
CA GLY A 121 -13.23 -5.24 2.44
C GLY A 121 -11.94 -4.58 1.98
N PHE A 122 -12.04 -3.92 0.83
CA PHE A 122 -11.00 -3.08 0.25
C PHE A 122 -11.49 -1.64 0.14
N LEU A 123 -10.83 -0.74 0.85
CA LEU A 123 -11.13 0.68 0.94
C LEU A 123 -10.14 1.46 0.08
N VAL A 124 -10.66 2.35 -0.76
CA VAL A 124 -9.85 3.23 -1.59
C VAL A 124 -9.74 4.58 -0.91
N ALA A 125 -8.65 4.78 -0.16
CA ALA A 125 -8.40 5.99 0.61
C ALA A 125 -6.90 6.25 0.73
N SER A 126 -6.55 7.48 1.09
CA SER A 126 -5.17 7.83 1.43
C SER A 126 -4.86 7.41 2.87
N ALA A 127 -3.62 7.04 3.14
CA ALA A 127 -3.17 6.61 4.47
C ALA A 127 -3.16 7.74 5.51
N ASP A 128 -3.14 8.99 5.06
CA ASP A 128 -3.17 10.20 5.89
C ASP A 128 -4.58 10.76 6.12
N SER A 129 -5.61 10.05 5.62
CA SER A 129 -7.02 10.40 5.80
C SER A 129 -7.86 9.13 5.67
N MET A 130 -7.97 8.39 6.77
CA MET A 130 -8.64 7.09 6.84
C MET A 130 -10.11 7.22 7.28
N THR A 131 -10.80 8.26 6.84
CA THR A 131 -12.20 8.57 7.21
C THR A 131 -13.21 7.42 7.10
N PRO A 132 -13.09 6.43 6.20
CA PRO A 132 -14.01 5.28 6.19
C PRO A 132 -13.81 4.28 7.34
N ILE A 133 -12.76 4.46 8.16
CA ILE A 133 -12.40 3.57 9.27
C ILE A 133 -12.79 4.26 10.57
N ALA A 134 -13.56 3.57 11.40
CA ALA A 134 -13.98 4.12 12.69
C ALA A 134 -12.82 4.12 13.71
N ASP A 135 -12.79 5.12 14.58
CA ASP A 135 -11.84 5.16 15.69
C ASP A 135 -11.98 3.93 16.59
N ALA A 136 -10.85 3.46 17.15
CA ALA A 136 -10.79 2.32 18.05
C ALA A 136 -11.49 1.03 17.52
N SER A 137 -11.56 0.86 16.20
CA SER A 137 -12.24 -0.27 15.56
C SER A 137 -11.34 -1.46 15.20
N MET A 138 -10.02 -1.25 15.18
CA MET A 138 -9.02 -2.24 14.78
C MET A 138 -8.18 -2.67 15.99
N ASP A 139 -7.86 -3.97 16.07
CA ASP A 139 -7.01 -4.51 17.13
C ASP A 139 -5.52 -4.38 16.74
N VAL A 140 -5.22 -4.53 15.45
CA VAL A 140 -3.87 -4.36 14.89
C VAL A 140 -3.92 -3.54 13.59
N VAL A 141 -2.92 -2.66 13.42
CA VAL A 141 -2.66 -1.96 12.16
C VAL A 141 -1.32 -2.41 11.60
N VAL A 142 -1.31 -2.92 10.37
CA VAL A 142 -0.10 -3.29 9.63
C VAL A 142 0.18 -2.27 8.55
N CYS A 143 1.43 -1.82 8.49
CA CYS A 143 1.91 -0.91 7.47
C CYS A 143 3.33 -1.33 7.04
N THR A 144 3.45 -1.97 5.88
CA THR A 144 4.75 -2.38 5.31
C THR A 144 4.98 -1.74 3.96
N LEU A 145 6.18 -1.20 3.71
CA LEU A 145 6.56 -0.58 2.43
C LEU A 145 5.65 0.57 1.95
N LEU A 146 4.93 1.21 2.87
CA LEU A 146 4.03 2.32 2.57
C LEU A 146 4.59 3.69 2.95
N VAL A 147 5.10 3.84 4.18
CA VAL A 147 5.41 5.18 4.77
C VAL A 147 6.45 5.97 3.98
N CYS A 148 7.31 5.31 3.20
CA CYS A 148 8.25 5.98 2.29
C CYS A 148 7.60 6.62 1.05
N SER A 149 6.32 6.32 0.78
CA SER A 149 5.59 6.71 -0.42
C SER A 149 4.49 7.75 -0.15
N VAL A 150 4.32 8.17 1.11
CA VAL A 150 3.30 9.16 1.51
C VAL A 150 3.95 10.54 1.68
N PRO A 151 3.23 11.63 1.35
CA PRO A 151 3.79 12.98 1.45
C PRO A 151 3.99 13.43 2.90
N ASN A 152 3.17 12.95 3.83
CA ASN A 152 3.22 13.34 5.23
C ASN A 152 3.12 12.11 6.14
N THR A 153 4.27 11.61 6.58
CA THR A 153 4.37 10.47 7.49
C THR A 153 3.72 10.74 8.85
N SER A 154 3.80 11.98 9.32
CA SER A 154 3.21 12.38 10.61
C SER A 154 1.69 12.33 10.58
N ALA A 155 1.07 12.69 9.45
CA ALA A 155 -0.37 12.57 9.29
C ALA A 155 -0.82 11.10 9.30
N VAL A 156 -0.10 10.21 8.60
CA VAL A 156 -0.38 8.76 8.65
C VAL A 156 -0.30 8.22 10.08
N LEU A 157 0.75 8.59 10.83
CA LEU A 157 0.91 8.12 12.21
C LEU A 157 -0.20 8.63 13.14
N LYS A 158 -0.72 9.85 12.92
CA LYS A 158 -1.87 10.36 13.68
C LYS A 158 -3.16 9.59 13.42
N GLU A 159 -3.36 9.11 12.20
CA GLU A 159 -4.51 8.25 11.89
C GLU A 159 -4.38 6.85 12.51
N ILE A 160 -3.16 6.40 12.85
CA ILE A 160 -2.90 5.11 13.50
C ILE A 160 -2.98 5.21 15.03
N TYR A 161 -2.49 6.30 15.62
CA TYR A 161 -2.42 6.49 17.07
C TYR A 161 -3.41 7.55 17.55
N LEU A 162 -4.15 7.25 18.61
CA LEU A 162 -4.85 8.28 19.40
C LEU A 162 -3.85 9.34 19.89
N ASP A 163 -4.23 10.61 19.81
CA ASP A 163 -3.37 11.80 20.05
C ASP A 163 -2.51 11.71 21.34
N SER A 164 -2.98 11.04 22.39
CA SER A 164 -2.27 10.88 23.66
C SER A 164 -1.02 9.99 23.60
N PHE A 165 -0.97 9.03 22.67
CA PHE A 165 0.22 8.19 22.44
C PHE A 165 1.23 8.88 21.52
N TYR A 166 0.76 9.63 20.52
CA TYR A 166 1.62 10.32 19.56
C TYR A 166 2.47 11.44 20.22
N GLN A 167 1.91 12.15 21.22
CA GLN A 167 2.65 13.16 21.98
C GLN A 167 3.76 12.57 22.87
N ASN A 168 3.63 11.30 23.30
CA ASN A 168 4.62 10.64 24.16
C ASN A 168 5.76 9.98 23.37
N SER A 169 5.59 9.65 22.10
CA SER A 169 6.64 9.05 21.26
C SER A 169 7.58 10.05 20.60
N GLN A 170 7.30 11.35 20.72
CA GLN A 170 8.14 12.46 20.26
C GLN A 170 9.03 13.06 21.37
N LYS A 171 9.01 12.48 22.58
CA LYS A 171 9.93 12.80 23.69
C LYS A 171 11.03 11.76 23.77
#